data_AF-A0A8T5RXS2-F1
#
_entry.id   AF-A0A8T5RXS2-F1
#
_cell.length_a   1.000
_cell.length_b   1.000
_cell.length_c   1.000
_cell.angle_alpha   90.00
_cell.angle_beta   90.00
_cell.angle_gamma   90.00
#
_symmetry.space_group_name_H-M   'P 1'
#
loop_
_entity.id
_entity.type
_entity.pdbx_description
1 polymer ?
#
loop_
_entity_poly.entity_id
_entity_poly.type
_entity_poly.pdbx_seq_one_letter_code
_entity_poly.pdbx_strand_id
1 'polypeptide(L)'
;VVGCGITWGSMLSELQKKGMTTGILGPGSGYSATIGGGLSNATVGFSSTKYGLTPDICLGVEVVLPNPEGTIIRTGAAANQYATPFCRYGVAPDFSGLFLGDVGVMGIKCKAFLRLFPDPPFKVRRYYMLLKDDYSQVFKLAHKMRMEVGDGLNDLMVWPSILFQLLYAQVVNKPSKRPKITGPVVSVTLDATDQRIIDVYLEKTNEIMLKDDVTRPFEWQEIDLDMDLSKNWKFTLKEEFNFFQKYISTAPPKSSCTTCHKVAISKLNESVQKGVQFNITNSKEFPPKNPPYPVFASFLMFLPNGNCVIVGGLGADNTDEHRETTMNIWHKKIRHQVRYGGAHYWLGESISQSIVEAGAYTPEFMQFFKDMKKAVDPNFLLSPNKFHMYSYDHDYTEHLVDD
;
A
#
# COMPACT_ATOMS: atom_id res chain seq x y z
N VAL A 1 -19.31 14.41 -1.62
CA VAL A 1 -19.39 14.06 -0.18
C VAL A 1 -19.94 12.67 -0.06
N VAL A 2 -19.37 11.83 0.81
CA VAL A 2 -19.80 10.43 0.99
C VAL A 2 -19.81 10.08 2.47
N GLY A 3 -20.71 9.18 2.88
CA GLY A 3 -20.66 8.58 4.21
C GLY A 3 -19.47 7.62 4.32
N CYS A 4 -18.72 7.67 5.42
CA CYS A 4 -17.48 6.90 5.55
C CYS A 4 -17.68 5.37 5.62
N GLY A 5 -18.89 4.90 5.87
CA GLY A 5 -19.25 3.47 5.89
C GLY A 5 -19.48 2.85 4.51
N ILE A 6 -19.57 3.64 3.43
CA ILE A 6 -19.68 3.08 2.08
C ILE A 6 -18.38 2.35 1.69
N THR A 7 -18.51 1.24 0.98
CA THR A 7 -17.36 0.52 0.43
C THR A 7 -16.77 1.26 -0.77
N TRP A 8 -15.48 1.05 -1.04
CA TRP A 8 -14.84 1.59 -2.22
C TRP A 8 -15.52 1.15 -3.50
N GLY A 9 -15.88 -0.14 -3.61
CA GLY A 9 -16.56 -0.67 -4.78
C GLY A 9 -17.94 -0.06 -5.02
N SER A 10 -18.74 0.16 -3.98
CA SER A 10 -20.04 0.83 -4.13
C SER A 10 -19.88 2.29 -4.56
N MET A 11 -18.94 3.03 -3.95
CA MET A 11 -18.69 4.42 -4.36
C MET A 11 -18.21 4.50 -5.83
N LEU A 12 -17.19 3.73 -6.20
CA LEU A 12 -16.60 3.78 -7.53
C LEU A 12 -17.61 3.35 -8.61
N SER A 13 -18.46 2.36 -8.34
CA SER A 13 -19.54 1.96 -9.26
C SER A 13 -20.48 3.13 -9.59
N GLU A 14 -20.79 4.00 -8.62
CA GLU A 14 -21.62 5.18 -8.87
C GLU A 14 -20.88 6.30 -9.60
N LEU A 15 -19.60 6.50 -9.30
CA LEU A 15 -18.77 7.51 -9.96
C LEU A 15 -18.53 7.16 -11.44
N GLN A 16 -18.30 5.89 -11.75
CA GLN A 16 -18.08 5.42 -13.12
C GLN A 16 -19.28 5.68 -14.03
N LYS A 17 -20.51 5.50 -13.54
CA LYS A 17 -21.74 5.84 -14.30
C LYS A 17 -21.78 7.31 -14.73
N LYS A 18 -21.02 8.17 -14.05
CA LYS A 18 -20.93 9.61 -14.29
C LYS A 18 -19.64 10.01 -15.02
N GLY A 19 -18.80 9.05 -15.42
CA GLY A 19 -17.49 9.32 -16.02
C GLY A 19 -16.52 10.00 -15.06
N MET A 20 -16.64 9.74 -13.76
CA MET A 20 -15.81 10.33 -12.71
C MET A 20 -15.05 9.25 -11.92
N THR A 21 -13.96 9.66 -11.28
CA THR A 21 -13.16 8.83 -10.38
C THR A 21 -12.66 9.67 -9.20
N THR A 22 -12.29 9.01 -8.10
CA THR A 22 -11.49 9.61 -7.03
C THR A 22 -9.99 9.63 -7.34
N GLY A 23 -9.59 9.15 -8.51
CA GLY A 23 -8.20 8.92 -8.89
C GLY A 23 -7.70 7.61 -8.29
N ILE A 24 -7.71 7.49 -6.96
CA ILE A 24 -7.33 6.26 -6.24
C ILE A 24 -8.53 5.33 -6.12
N LEU A 25 -8.30 4.03 -6.32
CA LEU A 25 -9.34 2.99 -6.36
C LEU A 25 -9.60 2.32 -5.00
N GLY A 26 -8.96 2.80 -3.95
CA GLY A 26 -8.99 2.21 -2.62
C GLY A 26 -8.11 0.95 -2.52
N PRO A 27 -8.23 0.21 -1.41
CA PRO A 27 -7.47 -1.01 -1.22
C PRO A 27 -7.94 -2.13 -2.16
N GLY A 28 -7.07 -3.11 -2.39
CA GLY A 28 -7.46 -4.36 -3.07
C GLY A 28 -8.55 -5.17 -2.36
N SER A 29 -9.01 -4.76 -1.16
CA SER A 29 -10.20 -5.30 -0.48
C SER A 29 -11.45 -4.43 -0.67
N GLY A 30 -11.49 -3.59 -1.71
CA GLY A 30 -12.49 -2.53 -1.90
C GLY A 30 -13.96 -2.97 -1.96
N TYR A 31 -14.25 -4.25 -2.12
CA TYR A 31 -15.62 -4.78 -1.98
C TYR A 31 -16.16 -4.73 -0.55
N SER A 32 -15.29 -4.86 0.46
CA SER A 32 -15.67 -4.81 1.89
C SER A 32 -15.06 -3.65 2.62
N ALA A 33 -13.88 -3.19 2.19
CA ALA A 33 -13.21 -2.05 2.81
C ALA A 33 -14.00 -0.76 2.59
N THR A 34 -14.16 0.01 3.66
CA THR A 34 -14.86 1.28 3.65
C THR A 34 -13.91 2.44 3.38
N ILE A 35 -14.46 3.58 2.94
CA ILE A 35 -13.70 4.81 2.75
C ILE A 35 -13.09 5.29 4.07
N GLY A 36 -13.85 5.23 5.17
CA GLY A 36 -13.36 5.57 6.51
C GLY A 36 -12.16 4.73 6.90
N GLY A 37 -12.22 3.41 6.67
CA GLY A 37 -11.09 2.51 6.90
C GLY A 37 -9.87 2.85 6.04
N GLY A 38 -10.07 3.20 4.78
CA GLY A 38 -8.99 3.61 3.87
C GLY A 38 -8.30 4.90 4.31
N LEU A 39 -9.08 5.88 4.79
CA LEU A 39 -8.56 7.14 5.35
C LEU A 39 -7.82 6.90 6.66
N SER A 40 -8.34 6.06 7.56
CA SER A 40 -7.69 5.71 8.83
C SER A 40 -6.34 5.01 8.63
N ASN A 41 -6.22 4.16 7.62
CA ASN A 41 -5.01 3.35 7.42
C ASN A 41 -3.99 3.97 6.45
N ALA A 42 -4.23 5.22 6.00
CA ALA A 42 -3.44 5.89 4.98
C ALA A 42 -3.22 5.00 3.75
N THR A 43 -4.30 4.39 3.27
CA THR A 43 -4.25 3.33 2.27
C THR A 43 -3.57 3.76 0.99
N VAL A 44 -2.65 2.91 0.52
CA VAL A 44 -2.14 2.88 -0.85
C VAL A 44 -3.03 1.91 -1.64
N GLY A 45 -3.57 2.38 -2.75
CA GLY A 45 -4.39 1.62 -3.69
C GLY A 45 -3.85 1.64 -5.11
N PHE A 46 -4.55 1.04 -6.05
CA PHE A 46 -4.28 1.27 -7.46
C PHE A 46 -4.43 2.76 -7.81
N SER A 47 -3.65 3.19 -8.79
CA SER A 47 -3.49 4.58 -9.24
C SER A 47 -2.77 5.49 -8.22
N SER A 48 -2.23 4.93 -7.13
CA SER A 48 -1.48 5.72 -6.14
C SER A 48 -0.18 6.28 -6.69
N THR A 49 0.38 5.72 -7.77
CA THR A 49 1.56 6.27 -8.45
C THR A 49 1.30 7.68 -8.99
N LYS A 50 0.07 7.94 -9.45
CA LYS A 50 -0.36 9.26 -9.94
C LYS A 50 -0.97 10.14 -8.86
N TYR A 51 -1.88 9.58 -8.06
CA TYR A 51 -2.75 10.37 -7.19
C TYR A 51 -2.30 10.42 -5.72
N GLY A 52 -1.24 9.71 -5.35
CA GLY A 52 -0.76 9.62 -3.96
C GLY A 52 -1.53 8.58 -3.14
N LEU A 53 -1.62 8.78 -1.84
CA LEU A 53 -2.34 7.91 -0.93
C LEU A 53 -3.80 8.35 -0.77
N THR A 54 -4.64 7.47 -0.22
CA THR A 54 -6.05 7.77 0.07
C THR A 54 -6.26 9.09 0.85
N PRO A 55 -5.42 9.48 1.83
CA PRO A 55 -5.47 10.81 2.43
C PRO A 55 -5.24 12.00 1.49
N ASP A 56 -4.47 11.83 0.40
CA ASP A 56 -4.08 12.93 -0.50
C ASP A 56 -5.25 13.40 -1.36
N ILE A 57 -6.21 12.51 -1.63
CA ILE A 57 -7.46 12.85 -2.33
C ILE A 57 -8.57 13.33 -1.37
N CYS A 58 -8.32 13.35 -0.06
CA CYS A 58 -9.27 13.81 0.93
C CYS A 58 -9.14 15.33 1.16
N LEU A 59 -10.23 16.05 0.96
CA LEU A 59 -10.35 17.49 1.18
C LEU A 59 -10.69 17.84 2.64
N GLY A 60 -11.20 16.87 3.40
CA GLY A 60 -11.58 17.01 4.81
C GLY A 60 -12.52 15.90 5.25
N VAL A 61 -12.87 15.90 6.54
CA VAL A 61 -13.77 14.92 7.15
C VAL A 61 -14.78 15.58 8.10
N GLU A 62 -15.92 14.93 8.28
CA GLU A 62 -16.81 15.14 9.44
C GLU A 62 -16.55 14.01 10.43
N VAL A 63 -16.21 14.35 11.67
CA VAL A 63 -15.72 13.41 12.69
C VAL A 63 -16.49 13.60 13.99
N VAL A 64 -16.88 12.49 14.60
CA VAL A 64 -17.35 12.44 16.00
C VAL A 64 -16.14 12.20 16.89
N LEU A 65 -15.91 13.12 17.83
CA LEU A 65 -14.88 13.01 18.85
C LEU A 65 -15.39 12.14 20.01
N PRO A 66 -14.56 11.24 20.56
CA PRO A 66 -14.91 10.40 21.71
C PRO A 66 -14.83 11.15 23.07
N ASN A 67 -15.15 12.44 23.08
CA ASN A 67 -15.38 13.17 24.33
C ASN A 67 -16.81 12.88 24.87
N PRO A 68 -17.09 13.15 26.15
CA PRO A 68 -18.40 12.85 26.74
C PRO A 68 -19.59 13.44 25.97
N GLU A 69 -19.39 14.58 25.31
CA GLU A 69 -20.40 15.29 24.53
C GLU A 69 -20.63 14.69 23.12
N GLY A 70 -19.73 13.83 22.64
CA GLY A 70 -19.79 13.28 21.28
C GLY A 70 -19.67 14.36 20.21
N THR A 71 -18.78 15.33 20.41
CA THR A 71 -18.70 16.55 19.59
C THR A 71 -18.45 16.22 18.12
N ILE A 72 -19.23 16.83 17.23
CA ILE A 72 -19.06 16.68 15.78
C ILE A 72 -18.30 17.89 15.24
N ILE A 73 -17.17 17.64 14.60
CA ILE A 73 -16.38 18.67 13.92
C ILE A 73 -16.28 18.39 12.42
N ARG A 74 -15.98 19.43 11.65
CA ARG A 74 -15.63 19.34 10.22
C ARG A 74 -14.24 19.92 10.00
N THR A 75 -13.48 19.34 9.08
CA THR A 75 -12.13 19.81 8.72
C THR A 75 -12.05 20.26 7.26
N GLY A 76 -10.92 20.88 6.90
CA GLY A 76 -10.74 21.49 5.57
C GLY A 76 -11.71 22.65 5.34
N ALA A 77 -12.08 22.90 4.09
CA ALA A 77 -13.03 23.95 3.75
C ALA A 77 -14.40 23.77 4.42
N ALA A 78 -14.80 22.53 4.73
CA ALA A 78 -16.05 22.23 5.42
C ALA A 78 -16.09 22.73 6.88
N ALA A 79 -14.95 23.12 7.46
CA ALA A 79 -14.89 23.77 8.77
C ALA A 79 -15.49 25.19 8.74
N ASN A 80 -15.45 25.85 7.58
CA ASN A 80 -16.13 27.13 7.38
C ASN A 80 -17.59 26.85 7.02
N GLN A 81 -18.52 27.27 7.89
CA GLN A 81 -19.96 27.08 7.74
C GLN A 81 -20.54 27.63 6.42
N TYR A 82 -19.85 28.57 5.76
CA TYR A 82 -20.29 29.18 4.51
C TYR A 82 -19.58 28.61 3.27
N ALA A 83 -18.46 27.90 3.44
CA ALA A 83 -17.67 27.42 2.32
C ALA A 83 -18.17 26.06 1.83
N THR A 84 -18.07 25.83 0.53
CA THR A 84 -18.20 24.48 -0.02
C THR A 84 -16.94 23.66 0.30
N PRO A 85 -17.01 22.33 0.44
CA PRO A 85 -15.84 21.48 0.74
C PRO A 85 -14.90 21.29 -0.46
N PHE A 86 -14.27 22.37 -0.95
CA PHE A 86 -13.47 22.35 -2.19
C PHE A 86 -11.95 22.30 -1.97
N CYS A 87 -11.45 22.61 -0.77
CA CYS A 87 -10.03 22.57 -0.46
C CYS A 87 -9.74 22.04 0.95
N ARG A 88 -8.53 21.50 1.15
CA ARG A 88 -8.03 21.03 2.45
C ARG A 88 -7.31 22.12 3.24
N TYR A 89 -6.50 22.91 2.54
CA TYR A 89 -5.60 23.89 3.14
C TYR A 89 -6.17 25.32 3.04
N GLY A 90 -5.81 26.16 4.00
CA GLY A 90 -6.03 27.62 3.94
C GLY A 90 -7.21 28.16 4.76
N VAL A 91 -8.03 27.31 5.37
CA VAL A 91 -9.14 27.75 6.27
C VAL A 91 -8.71 27.84 7.73
N ALA A 92 -7.85 26.91 8.16
CA ALA A 92 -7.26 26.79 9.49
C ALA A 92 -5.97 25.94 9.36
N PRO A 93 -5.23 25.64 10.44
CA PRO A 93 -4.29 24.53 10.43
C PRO A 93 -4.93 23.26 9.87
N ASP A 94 -4.14 22.38 9.24
CA ASP A 94 -4.68 21.15 8.63
C ASP A 94 -5.05 20.10 9.68
N PHE A 95 -6.18 20.32 10.36
CA PHE A 95 -6.75 19.38 11.31
C PHE A 95 -7.22 18.07 10.65
N SER A 96 -7.39 18.04 9.32
CA SER A 96 -7.68 16.78 8.63
C SER A 96 -6.54 15.78 8.84
N GLY A 97 -5.29 16.24 8.88
CA GLY A 97 -4.12 15.40 9.13
C GLY A 97 -4.21 14.57 10.41
N LEU A 98 -4.84 15.09 11.47
CA LEU A 98 -5.05 14.37 12.73
C LEU A 98 -5.92 13.11 12.56
N PHE A 99 -6.80 13.10 11.57
CA PHE A 99 -7.74 12.00 11.32
C PHE A 99 -7.34 11.17 10.10
N LEU A 100 -6.23 11.44 9.43
CA LEU A 100 -5.82 10.74 8.22
C LEU A 100 -4.54 9.94 8.51
N GLY A 101 -4.64 8.60 8.50
CA GLY A 101 -3.55 7.72 8.97
C GLY A 101 -3.53 7.48 10.48
N ASP A 102 -4.53 7.98 11.21
CA ASP A 102 -4.70 7.83 12.67
C ASP A 102 -5.04 6.41 13.13
N VAL A 103 -5.25 5.48 12.20
CA VAL A 103 -5.71 4.11 12.45
C VAL A 103 -6.92 4.01 13.39
N GLY A 104 -7.78 5.04 13.42
CA GLY A 104 -8.99 5.08 14.24
C GLY A 104 -8.74 5.36 15.73
N VAL A 105 -7.62 5.98 16.10
CA VAL A 105 -7.37 6.41 17.48
C VAL A 105 -7.87 7.83 17.77
N MET A 106 -8.06 8.69 16.78
CA MET A 106 -8.37 10.12 17.04
C MET A 106 -9.86 10.46 16.98
N GLY A 107 -10.65 9.66 16.28
CA GLY A 107 -12.10 9.89 16.17
C GLY A 107 -12.78 9.00 15.16
N ILE A 108 -14.11 9.07 15.12
CA ILE A 108 -14.93 8.29 14.19
C ILE A 108 -15.32 9.19 13.01
N LYS A 109 -14.73 8.95 11.82
CA LYS A 109 -15.14 9.67 10.61
C LYS A 109 -16.54 9.21 10.19
N CYS A 110 -17.46 10.15 10.05
CA CYS A 110 -18.82 9.90 9.59
C CYS A 110 -19.00 10.27 8.12
N LYS A 111 -18.36 11.36 7.65
CA LYS A 111 -18.37 11.77 6.25
C LYS A 111 -16.97 12.13 5.76
N ALA A 112 -16.72 11.87 4.49
CA ALA A 112 -15.51 12.29 3.79
C ALA A 112 -15.86 13.24 2.64
N PHE A 113 -15.07 14.30 2.51
CA PHE A 113 -15.07 15.21 1.38
C PHE A 113 -13.92 14.79 0.47
N LEU A 114 -14.20 14.12 -0.64
CA LEU A 114 -13.18 13.60 -1.56
C LEU A 114 -13.13 14.45 -2.83
N ARG A 115 -11.92 14.65 -3.35
CA ARG A 115 -11.69 15.22 -4.67
C ARG A 115 -12.14 14.23 -5.74
N LEU A 116 -12.77 14.75 -6.78
CA LEU A 116 -13.15 13.98 -7.96
C LEU A 116 -12.39 14.46 -9.19
N PHE A 117 -12.12 13.54 -10.10
CA PHE A 117 -11.48 13.76 -11.38
C PHE A 117 -12.37 13.16 -12.49
N PRO A 118 -12.35 13.71 -13.70
CA PRO A 118 -12.86 13.00 -14.87
C PRO A 118 -12.11 11.67 -15.05
N ASP A 119 -12.81 10.58 -15.37
CA ASP A 119 -12.17 9.30 -15.67
C ASP A 119 -11.49 9.36 -17.05
N PRO A 120 -10.16 9.13 -17.16
CA PRO A 120 -9.48 9.23 -18.44
C PRO A 120 -9.97 8.17 -19.45
N PRO A 121 -10.43 8.55 -20.65
CA PRO A 121 -10.97 7.59 -21.63
C PRO A 121 -9.91 6.66 -22.23
N PHE A 122 -8.64 7.06 -22.25
CA PHE A 122 -7.56 6.26 -22.81
C PHE A 122 -6.70 5.70 -21.69
N LYS A 123 -6.55 4.37 -21.66
CA LYS A 123 -5.69 3.70 -20.69
C LYS A 123 -4.99 2.50 -21.32
N VAL A 124 -3.75 2.25 -20.94
CA VAL A 124 -2.91 1.17 -21.48
C VAL A 124 -2.07 0.55 -20.38
N ARG A 125 -1.94 -0.78 -20.36
CA ARG A 125 -1.03 -1.49 -19.47
C ARG A 125 0.01 -2.30 -20.25
N ARG A 126 1.27 -2.27 -19.80
CA ARG A 126 2.38 -3.03 -20.39
C ARG A 126 3.24 -3.64 -19.31
N TYR A 127 3.88 -4.77 -19.65
CA TYR A 127 4.82 -5.44 -18.76
C TYR A 127 6.18 -5.61 -19.43
N TYR A 128 7.23 -5.46 -18.63
CA TYR A 128 8.61 -5.55 -19.06
C TYR A 128 9.40 -6.36 -18.04
N MET A 129 10.06 -7.44 -18.46
CA MET A 129 10.86 -8.26 -17.57
C MET A 129 12.33 -7.88 -17.69
N LEU A 130 13.00 -7.63 -16.57
CA LEU A 130 14.44 -7.41 -16.55
C LEU A 130 15.19 -8.69 -16.96
N LEU A 131 16.29 -8.52 -17.71
CA LEU A 131 17.14 -9.64 -18.13
C LEU A 131 18.02 -10.20 -16.99
N LYS A 132 18.12 -9.49 -15.86
CA LYS A 132 18.85 -9.86 -14.66
C LYS A 132 18.05 -9.48 -13.41
N ASP A 133 18.28 -10.19 -12.30
CA ASP A 133 17.70 -9.85 -10.99
C ASP A 133 18.47 -8.70 -10.32
N ASP A 134 18.27 -7.48 -10.83
CA ASP A 134 18.99 -6.27 -10.39
C ASP A 134 18.04 -5.12 -10.04
N TYR A 135 17.83 -4.91 -8.73
CA TYR A 135 17.00 -3.83 -8.21
C TYR A 135 17.61 -2.44 -8.37
N SER A 136 18.91 -2.33 -8.66
CA SER A 136 19.53 -1.04 -9.01
C SER A 136 19.03 -0.57 -10.37
N GLN A 137 18.79 -1.49 -11.32
CA GLN A 137 18.17 -1.15 -12.60
C GLN A 137 16.69 -0.84 -12.44
N VAL A 138 15.97 -1.54 -11.56
CA VAL A 138 14.58 -1.20 -11.19
C VAL A 138 14.48 0.25 -10.70
N PHE A 139 15.38 0.66 -9.80
CA PHE A 139 15.48 2.05 -9.33
C PHE A 139 15.65 3.04 -10.48
N LYS A 140 16.63 2.81 -11.37
CA LYS A 140 16.94 3.73 -12.48
C LYS A 140 15.75 3.85 -13.45
N LEU A 141 15.12 2.73 -13.80
CA LEU A 141 13.95 2.70 -14.67
C LEU A 141 12.78 3.44 -14.01
N ALA A 142 12.47 3.15 -12.75
CA ALA A 142 11.38 3.81 -12.04
C ALA A 142 11.59 5.31 -11.87
N HIS A 143 12.83 5.74 -11.64
CA HIS A 143 13.18 7.16 -11.60
C HIS A 143 12.95 7.83 -12.96
N LYS A 144 13.47 7.26 -14.06
CA LYS A 144 13.27 7.79 -15.41
C LYS A 144 11.80 7.83 -15.82
N MET A 145 11.06 6.75 -15.58
CA MET A 145 9.62 6.69 -15.85
C MET A 145 8.86 7.85 -15.21
N ARG A 146 9.13 8.14 -13.93
CA ARG A 146 8.49 9.28 -13.26
C ARG A 146 8.88 10.64 -13.84
N MET A 147 10.15 10.82 -14.20
CA MET A 147 10.64 12.10 -14.70
C MET A 147 10.23 12.38 -16.15
N GLU A 148 10.15 11.35 -16.99
CA GLU A 148 10.01 11.51 -18.44
C GLU A 148 8.60 11.22 -18.97
N VAL A 149 7.85 10.33 -18.30
CA VAL A 149 6.42 10.04 -18.62
C VAL A 149 5.49 10.96 -17.84
N GLY A 150 5.85 11.32 -16.60
CA GLY A 150 5.14 12.32 -15.80
C GLY A 150 3.68 11.96 -15.51
N ASP A 151 2.77 12.90 -15.77
CA ASP A 151 1.34 12.81 -15.43
C ASP A 151 0.59 11.65 -16.09
N GLY A 152 1.13 11.07 -17.16
CA GLY A 152 0.56 9.89 -17.82
C GLY A 152 0.74 8.59 -17.04
N LEU A 153 1.64 8.57 -16.06
CA LEU A 153 2.00 7.36 -15.32
C LEU A 153 0.98 7.07 -14.20
N ASN A 154 -0.06 6.30 -14.51
CA ASN A 154 -1.12 5.96 -13.57
C ASN A 154 -0.67 4.98 -12.48
N ASP A 155 -0.03 3.87 -12.87
CA ASP A 155 0.57 2.89 -11.95
C ASP A 155 1.94 2.45 -12.43
N LEU A 156 2.88 2.36 -11.48
CA LEU A 156 4.18 1.74 -11.67
C LEU A 156 4.43 0.73 -10.55
N MET A 157 4.50 -0.53 -10.93
CA MET A 157 4.61 -1.65 -10.01
C MET A 157 5.69 -2.63 -10.47
N VAL A 158 6.27 -3.36 -9.52
CA VAL A 158 7.30 -4.37 -9.81
C VAL A 158 6.99 -5.66 -9.07
N TRP A 159 6.98 -6.78 -9.79
CA TRP A 159 6.78 -8.12 -9.26
C TRP A 159 8.13 -8.85 -9.27
N PRO A 160 8.59 -9.34 -8.12
CA PRO A 160 9.84 -10.07 -8.04
C PRO A 160 9.79 -11.41 -8.79
N SER A 161 10.92 -11.83 -9.35
CA SER A 161 11.05 -13.06 -10.13
C SER A 161 10.55 -14.31 -9.39
N ILE A 162 10.78 -14.39 -8.08
CA ILE A 162 10.33 -15.49 -7.21
C ILE A 162 8.81 -15.65 -7.19
N LEU A 163 8.04 -14.56 -7.28
CA LEU A 163 6.58 -14.64 -7.32
C LEU A 163 6.11 -15.44 -8.53
N PHE A 164 6.70 -15.19 -9.70
CA PHE A 164 6.36 -15.88 -10.94
C PHE A 164 6.70 -17.37 -10.89
N GLN A 165 7.78 -17.74 -10.20
CA GLN A 165 8.12 -19.15 -9.97
C GLN A 165 7.06 -19.85 -9.10
N LEU A 166 6.60 -19.17 -8.05
CA LEU A 166 5.53 -19.68 -7.17
C LEU A 166 4.20 -19.80 -7.91
N LEU A 167 3.82 -18.79 -8.68
CA LEU A 167 2.60 -18.82 -9.49
C LEU A 167 2.65 -19.92 -10.55
N TYR A 168 3.75 -20.04 -11.30
CA TYR A 168 3.92 -21.09 -12.32
C TYR A 168 3.79 -22.51 -11.75
N ALA A 169 4.14 -22.72 -10.48
CA ALA A 169 3.98 -24.02 -9.84
C ALA A 169 2.51 -24.44 -9.73
N GLN A 170 1.58 -23.48 -9.64
CA GLN A 170 0.17 -23.68 -9.32
C GLN A 170 -0.76 -23.60 -10.54
N VAL A 171 -0.28 -23.00 -11.63
CA VAL A 171 -1.03 -22.89 -12.90
C VAL A 171 -1.40 -24.28 -13.43
N VAL A 172 -2.64 -24.44 -13.88
CA VAL A 172 -3.11 -25.67 -14.53
C VAL A 172 -2.75 -25.66 -16.01
N ASN A 173 -3.05 -24.58 -16.73
CA ASN A 173 -2.82 -24.46 -18.17
C ASN A 173 -1.46 -23.80 -18.48
N LYS A 174 -0.41 -24.63 -18.54
CA LYS A 174 0.97 -24.16 -18.73
C LYS A 174 1.38 -24.10 -20.21
N PRO A 175 2.22 -23.13 -20.60
CA PRO A 175 2.87 -23.15 -21.91
C PRO A 175 3.71 -24.40 -22.12
N SER A 176 3.84 -24.82 -23.38
CA SER A 176 4.61 -26.03 -23.74
C SER A 176 6.10 -25.92 -23.44
N LYS A 177 6.64 -24.69 -23.39
CA LYS A 177 8.03 -24.41 -22.99
C LYS A 177 8.04 -23.72 -21.64
N ARG A 178 8.96 -24.15 -20.77
CA ARG A 178 9.16 -23.50 -19.46
C ARG A 178 9.53 -22.02 -19.65
N PRO A 179 8.88 -21.09 -18.95
CA PRO A 179 9.19 -19.67 -19.05
C PRO A 179 10.62 -19.36 -18.61
N LYS A 180 11.26 -18.44 -19.32
CA LYS A 180 12.56 -17.90 -18.96
C LYS A 180 12.36 -16.63 -18.12
N ILE A 181 12.22 -16.81 -16.81
CA ILE A 181 12.10 -15.73 -15.83
C ILE A 181 13.49 -15.40 -15.27
N THR A 182 14.09 -14.31 -15.74
CA THR A 182 15.48 -13.94 -15.41
C THR A 182 15.61 -12.79 -14.40
N GLY A 183 14.52 -12.07 -14.15
CA GLY A 183 14.52 -10.89 -13.30
C GLY A 183 13.10 -10.47 -12.95
N PRO A 184 12.96 -9.38 -12.18
CA PRO A 184 11.65 -8.84 -11.83
C PRO A 184 10.92 -8.32 -13.06
N VAL A 185 9.59 -8.32 -12.99
CA VAL A 185 8.71 -7.77 -14.04
C VAL A 185 8.19 -6.42 -13.57
N VAL A 186 8.34 -5.39 -14.40
CA VAL A 186 7.76 -4.07 -14.23
C VAL A 186 6.43 -4.02 -14.97
N SER A 187 5.36 -3.55 -14.32
CA SER A 187 4.11 -3.15 -14.99
C SER A 187 4.02 -1.65 -14.98
N VAL A 188 3.60 -1.13 -16.12
CA VAL A 188 3.31 0.27 -16.32
C VAL A 188 1.87 0.37 -16.77
N THR A 189 1.05 1.12 -16.03
CA THR A 189 -0.27 1.54 -16.47
C THR A 189 -0.20 3.03 -16.78
N LEU A 190 -0.64 3.38 -17.98
CA LEU A 190 -0.72 4.74 -18.50
C LEU A 190 -2.18 5.15 -18.66
N ASP A 191 -2.46 6.43 -18.46
CA ASP A 191 -3.75 7.02 -18.79
C ASP A 191 -3.61 8.41 -19.43
N ALA A 192 -4.59 8.80 -20.23
CA ALA A 192 -4.67 10.13 -20.82
C ALA A 192 -6.10 10.52 -21.22
N THR A 193 -6.31 11.81 -21.41
CA THR A 193 -7.57 12.38 -21.92
C THR A 193 -7.67 12.41 -23.45
N ASP A 194 -6.57 12.17 -24.15
CA ASP A 194 -6.48 12.22 -25.62
C ASP A 194 -5.61 11.06 -26.13
N GLN A 195 -6.01 10.44 -27.25
CA GLN A 195 -5.30 9.30 -27.85
C GLN A 195 -3.84 9.67 -28.22
N ARG A 196 -3.61 10.87 -28.74
CA ARG A 196 -2.27 11.31 -29.16
C ARG A 196 -1.31 11.43 -27.98
N ILE A 197 -1.86 11.81 -26.82
CA ILE A 197 -1.07 11.96 -25.59
C ILE A 197 -0.67 10.58 -25.05
N ILE A 198 -1.60 9.61 -25.02
CA ILE A 198 -1.25 8.26 -24.56
C ILE A 198 -0.25 7.57 -25.49
N ASP A 199 -0.33 7.84 -26.80
CA ASP A 199 0.63 7.29 -27.78
C ASP A 199 2.05 7.81 -27.49
N VAL A 200 2.19 9.12 -27.19
CA VAL A 200 3.48 9.72 -26.77
C VAL A 200 3.99 9.10 -25.46
N TYR A 201 3.13 8.90 -24.46
CA TYR A 201 3.54 8.25 -23.21
C TYR A 201 3.97 6.80 -23.43
N LEU A 202 3.29 6.07 -24.32
CA LEU A 202 3.63 4.70 -24.65
C LEU A 202 4.96 4.60 -25.40
N GLU A 203 5.21 5.50 -26.35
CA GLU A 203 6.48 5.60 -27.07
C GLU A 203 7.63 5.84 -26.09
N LYS A 204 7.53 6.88 -25.25
CA LYS A 204 8.52 7.16 -24.19
C LYS A 204 8.71 6.00 -23.23
N THR A 205 7.63 5.32 -22.84
CA THR A 205 7.72 4.15 -21.96
C THR A 205 8.55 3.05 -22.62
N ASN A 206 8.32 2.77 -23.90
CA ASN A 206 9.11 1.78 -24.64
C ASN A 206 10.57 2.21 -24.80
N GLU A 207 10.83 3.48 -25.12
CA GLU A 207 12.18 4.02 -25.19
C GLU A 207 12.94 3.84 -23.89
N ILE A 208 12.30 4.08 -22.73
CA ILE A 208 12.93 3.92 -21.42
C ILE A 208 13.15 2.44 -21.08
N MET A 209 12.11 1.61 -21.24
CA MET A 209 12.15 0.22 -20.79
C MET A 209 13.01 -0.67 -21.67
N LEU A 210 13.01 -0.46 -22.99
CA LEU A 210 13.71 -1.30 -23.95
C LEU A 210 15.13 -0.80 -24.24
N LYS A 211 15.55 0.32 -23.65
CA LYS A 211 16.90 0.86 -23.83
C LYS A 211 17.96 -0.11 -23.34
N ASP A 212 19.07 -0.16 -24.08
CA ASP A 212 20.30 -0.87 -23.72
C ASP A 212 20.09 -2.36 -23.39
N ASP A 213 19.01 -2.97 -23.92
CA ASP A 213 18.59 -4.35 -23.67
C ASP A 213 18.52 -4.71 -22.17
N VAL A 214 18.14 -3.77 -21.31
CA VAL A 214 18.00 -4.02 -19.86
C VAL A 214 16.75 -4.85 -19.55
N THR A 215 15.67 -4.62 -20.30
CA THR A 215 14.42 -5.37 -20.18
C THR A 215 13.98 -5.91 -21.54
N ARG A 216 13.04 -6.85 -21.51
CA ARG A 216 12.27 -7.29 -22.68
C ARG A 216 10.77 -7.16 -22.42
N PRO A 217 9.92 -7.04 -23.45
CA PRO A 217 8.49 -7.20 -23.29
C PRO A 217 8.15 -8.53 -22.61
N PHE A 218 7.11 -8.51 -21.78
CA PHE A 218 6.62 -9.67 -21.06
C PHE A 218 5.10 -9.76 -21.18
N GLU A 219 4.59 -10.98 -21.32
CA GLU A 219 3.15 -11.26 -21.28
C GLU A 219 2.87 -12.36 -20.27
N TRP A 220 1.75 -12.26 -19.53
CA TRP A 220 1.42 -13.23 -18.50
C TRP A 220 1.20 -14.65 -19.05
N GLN A 221 0.83 -14.78 -20.33
CA GLN A 221 0.74 -16.07 -21.03
C GLN A 221 2.08 -16.79 -21.20
N GLU A 222 3.21 -16.15 -20.91
CA GLU A 222 4.47 -16.87 -20.77
C GLU A 222 4.46 -17.83 -19.56
N ILE A 223 3.53 -17.64 -18.61
CA ILE A 223 3.42 -18.42 -17.38
C ILE A 223 2.09 -19.16 -17.30
N ASP A 224 1.01 -18.48 -17.65
CA ASP A 224 -0.37 -18.95 -17.50
C ASP A 224 -1.18 -18.63 -18.74
N LEU A 225 -1.52 -19.66 -19.53
CA LEU A 225 -2.24 -19.49 -20.79
C LEU A 225 -3.68 -18.98 -20.61
N ASP A 226 -4.24 -19.07 -19.39
CA ASP A 226 -5.58 -18.57 -19.09
C ASP A 226 -5.61 -17.06 -18.79
N MET A 227 -4.44 -16.41 -18.76
CA MET A 227 -4.32 -14.97 -18.56
C MET A 227 -4.67 -14.17 -19.82
N ASP A 228 -5.23 -12.98 -19.63
CA ASP A 228 -5.48 -12.02 -20.70
C ASP A 228 -4.21 -11.30 -21.17
N LEU A 229 -4.17 -10.91 -22.46
CA LEU A 229 -3.06 -10.15 -23.04
C LEU A 229 -3.03 -8.73 -22.49
N SER A 230 -1.84 -8.20 -22.22
CA SER A 230 -1.65 -6.85 -21.68
C SER A 230 -2.28 -5.75 -22.56
N LYS A 231 -2.36 -5.99 -23.87
CA LYS A 231 -2.90 -5.06 -24.86
C LYS A 231 -4.41 -4.83 -24.76
N ASN A 232 -5.14 -5.76 -24.15
CA ASN A 232 -6.60 -5.68 -23.99
C ASN A 232 -7.02 -5.15 -22.61
N TRP A 233 -6.11 -4.52 -21.87
CA TRP A 233 -6.38 -4.08 -20.51
C TRP A 233 -7.49 -3.05 -20.44
N LYS A 234 -8.42 -3.28 -19.50
CA LYS A 234 -9.43 -2.33 -19.06
C LYS A 234 -9.50 -2.38 -17.55
N PHE A 235 -9.67 -1.22 -16.93
CA PHE A 235 -9.98 -1.18 -15.51
C PHE A 235 -11.30 -1.94 -15.24
N THR A 236 -11.29 -2.87 -14.30
CA THR A 236 -12.52 -3.55 -13.87
C THR A 236 -12.48 -3.82 -12.37
N LEU A 237 -13.51 -3.43 -11.62
CA LEU A 237 -13.55 -3.66 -10.16
C LEU A 237 -13.21 -5.12 -9.75
N LYS A 238 -13.45 -6.09 -10.64
CA LYS A 238 -13.09 -7.49 -10.45
C LYS A 238 -11.58 -7.74 -10.38
N GLU A 239 -10.77 -7.15 -11.24
CA GLU A 239 -9.32 -7.41 -11.24
C GLU A 239 -8.67 -6.77 -10.00
N GLU A 240 -8.87 -5.47 -9.81
CA GLU A 240 -8.20 -4.73 -8.74
C GLU A 240 -8.62 -5.21 -7.35
N PHE A 241 -9.89 -5.61 -7.13
CA PHE A 241 -10.35 -6.07 -5.82
C PHE A 241 -10.21 -7.58 -5.56
N ASN A 242 -9.62 -8.33 -6.50
CA ASN A 242 -9.18 -9.70 -6.26
C ASN A 242 -7.65 -9.85 -6.29
N PHE A 243 -6.93 -8.74 -6.49
CA PHE A 243 -5.47 -8.71 -6.60
C PHE A 243 -4.78 -9.45 -5.45
N PHE A 244 -5.15 -9.16 -4.20
CA PHE A 244 -4.48 -9.78 -3.04
C PHE A 244 -4.74 -11.27 -2.90
N GLN A 245 -5.92 -11.76 -3.30
CA GLN A 245 -6.20 -13.21 -3.29
C GLN A 245 -5.25 -13.95 -4.22
N LYS A 246 -4.96 -13.35 -5.38
CA LYS A 246 -4.10 -13.96 -6.40
C LYS A 246 -2.61 -13.85 -6.10
N TYR A 247 -2.15 -12.71 -5.57
CA TYR A 247 -0.70 -12.40 -5.53
C TYR A 247 -0.07 -12.37 -4.13
N ILE A 248 -0.88 -12.37 -3.06
CA ILE A 248 -0.37 -12.36 -1.67
C ILE A 248 -0.59 -13.69 -0.96
N SER A 249 -1.75 -14.33 -1.16
CA SER A 249 -2.03 -15.67 -0.63
C SER A 249 -1.85 -16.72 -1.72
N THR A 250 -0.68 -16.73 -2.36
CA THR A 250 -0.46 -17.59 -3.54
C THR A 250 -0.61 -19.07 -3.20
N ALA A 251 -0.29 -19.53 -1.98
CA ALA A 251 -0.37 -20.94 -1.61
C ALA A 251 -1.39 -21.20 -0.48
N PRO A 252 -2.67 -21.51 -0.76
CA PRO A 252 -3.56 -22.07 0.26
C PRO A 252 -3.11 -23.52 0.60
N PRO A 253 -3.21 -24.01 1.86
CA PRO A 253 -3.71 -23.40 3.10
C PRO A 253 -2.59 -22.82 3.99
N LYS A 254 -1.79 -21.87 3.48
CA LYS A 254 -0.75 -21.19 4.26
C LYS A 254 -1.32 -19.99 5.04
N SER A 255 -0.79 -19.71 6.23
CA SER A 255 -0.95 -18.42 6.88
C SER A 255 -0.13 -17.37 6.13
N SER A 256 -0.62 -16.13 6.05
CA SER A 256 0.07 -15.02 5.40
C SER A 256 0.15 -13.83 6.34
N CYS A 257 1.32 -13.64 6.94
CA CYS A 257 1.67 -12.52 7.77
C CYS A 257 2.34 -11.45 6.89
N THR A 258 1.50 -10.67 6.21
CA THR A 258 1.94 -9.65 5.25
C THR A 258 2.46 -8.41 5.97
N THR A 259 3.51 -7.80 5.43
CA THR A 259 4.02 -6.49 5.87
C THR A 259 3.93 -5.50 4.72
N CYS A 260 3.52 -4.27 5.01
CA CYS A 260 3.50 -3.16 4.06
C CYS A 260 4.19 -1.95 4.68
N HIS A 261 5.27 -1.47 4.06
CA HIS A 261 5.97 -0.28 4.52
C HIS A 261 6.53 0.51 3.34
N LYS A 262 6.74 1.81 3.56
CA LYS A 262 7.31 2.74 2.59
C LYS A 262 8.78 2.97 2.90
N VAL A 263 9.58 3.07 1.85
CA VAL A 263 10.96 3.57 1.92
C VAL A 263 11.17 4.60 0.82
N ALA A 264 12.16 5.48 1.00
CA ALA A 264 12.63 6.31 -0.09
C ALA A 264 13.18 5.42 -1.20
N ILE A 265 12.93 5.76 -2.46
CA ILE A 265 13.35 4.90 -3.59
C ILE A 265 14.87 4.81 -3.73
N SER A 266 15.60 5.84 -3.31
CA SER A 266 17.06 5.81 -3.18
C SER A 266 17.57 4.75 -2.18
N LYS A 267 16.71 4.28 -1.28
CA LYS A 267 17.01 3.25 -0.25
C LYS A 267 16.48 1.87 -0.61
N LEU A 268 15.90 1.69 -1.81
CA LEU A 268 15.29 0.41 -2.20
C LEU A 268 16.31 -0.75 -2.16
N ASN A 269 17.49 -0.58 -2.78
CA ASN A 269 18.50 -1.65 -2.79
C ASN A 269 18.98 -1.99 -1.36
N GLU A 270 19.22 -0.98 -0.52
CA GLU A 270 19.60 -1.18 0.88
C GLU A 270 18.51 -1.96 1.65
N SER A 271 17.23 -1.63 1.40
CA SER A 271 16.09 -2.31 2.02
C SER A 271 15.99 -3.78 1.59
N VAL A 272 16.22 -4.07 0.30
CA VAL A 272 16.31 -5.44 -0.22
C VAL A 272 17.39 -6.23 0.53
N GLN A 273 18.61 -5.68 0.62
CA GLN A 273 19.72 -6.36 1.31
C GLN A 273 19.42 -6.58 2.79
N LYS A 274 18.86 -5.59 3.49
CA LYS A 274 18.48 -5.73 4.90
C LYS A 274 17.35 -6.75 5.12
N GLY A 275 16.41 -6.87 4.18
CA GLY A 275 15.37 -7.89 4.24
C GLY A 275 15.92 -9.30 3.98
N VAL A 276 16.83 -9.46 3.02
CA VAL A 276 17.53 -10.73 2.78
C VAL A 276 18.37 -11.12 4.00
N GLN A 277 19.13 -10.17 4.56
CA GLN A 277 19.94 -10.41 5.75
C GLN A 277 19.09 -10.84 6.96
N PHE A 278 17.93 -10.21 7.17
CA PHE A 278 16.99 -10.65 8.21
C PHE A 278 16.61 -12.12 8.05
N ASN A 279 16.30 -12.55 6.82
CA ASN A 279 15.92 -13.93 6.55
C ASN A 279 17.08 -14.91 6.83
N ILE A 280 18.31 -14.54 6.48
CA ILE A 280 19.51 -15.36 6.74
C ILE A 280 19.75 -15.48 8.24
N THR A 281 19.75 -14.36 8.97
CA THR A 281 20.02 -14.32 10.41
C THR A 281 19.00 -15.14 11.21
N ASN A 282 17.72 -15.06 10.83
CA ASN A 282 16.64 -15.75 11.55
C ASN A 282 16.30 -17.12 10.93
N SER A 283 17.15 -17.64 10.03
CA SER A 283 16.88 -18.87 9.26
C SER A 283 16.59 -20.10 10.14
N LYS A 284 17.17 -20.14 11.34
CA LYS A 284 17.03 -21.24 12.31
C LYS A 284 15.76 -21.16 13.16
N GLU A 285 15.13 -19.98 13.24
CA GLU A 285 13.87 -19.78 13.97
C GLU A 285 12.67 -20.25 13.14
N PHE A 286 12.84 -20.38 11.83
CA PHE A 286 11.81 -20.91 10.95
C PHE A 286 11.60 -22.41 11.17
N PRO A 287 10.34 -22.88 11.22
CA PRO A 287 10.00 -24.31 11.27
C PRO A 287 10.76 -25.13 10.21
N PRO A 288 11.36 -26.29 10.57
CA PRO A 288 12.21 -27.06 9.65
C PRO A 288 11.44 -27.81 8.56
N LYS A 289 10.16 -28.11 8.77
CA LYS A 289 9.26 -28.69 7.76
C LYS A 289 8.40 -27.58 7.16
N ASN A 290 8.39 -27.48 5.83
CA ASN A 290 7.68 -26.41 5.10
C ASN A 290 7.99 -25.02 5.68
N PRO A 291 9.28 -24.64 5.78
CA PRO A 291 9.67 -23.39 6.40
C PRO A 291 8.87 -22.25 5.78
N PRO A 292 8.47 -21.27 6.60
CA PRO A 292 7.90 -20.06 6.09
C PRO A 292 8.76 -19.51 4.97
N TYR A 293 8.15 -19.00 3.91
CA TYR A 293 8.88 -18.42 2.78
C TYR A 293 8.96 -16.91 3.02
N PRO A 294 10.05 -16.39 3.61
CA PRO A 294 10.14 -14.97 3.84
C PRO A 294 10.45 -14.28 2.52
N VAL A 295 9.43 -13.73 1.88
CA VAL A 295 9.63 -12.94 0.68
C VAL A 295 9.97 -11.51 1.11
N PHE A 296 11.06 -10.95 0.57
CA PHE A 296 11.38 -9.53 0.76
C PHE A 296 10.21 -8.67 0.27
N ALA A 297 9.73 -8.96 -0.94
CA ALA A 297 8.56 -8.33 -1.53
C ALA A 297 7.77 -9.35 -2.36
N SER A 298 6.46 -9.37 -2.22
CA SER A 298 5.54 -9.93 -3.20
C SER A 298 5.33 -8.96 -4.36
N PHE A 299 5.34 -7.66 -4.09
CA PHE A 299 5.41 -6.61 -5.11
C PHE A 299 5.91 -5.29 -4.52
N LEU A 300 6.37 -4.42 -5.41
CA LEU A 300 6.69 -3.02 -5.13
C LEU A 300 5.69 -2.11 -5.84
N MET A 301 5.34 -0.99 -5.23
CA MET A 301 4.56 0.08 -5.87
C MET A 301 5.27 1.41 -5.69
N PHE A 302 5.42 2.16 -6.76
CA PHE A 302 6.15 3.43 -6.77
C PHE A 302 5.16 4.59 -6.61
N LEU A 303 5.43 5.52 -5.70
CA LEU A 303 4.56 6.64 -5.36
C LEU A 303 5.06 7.94 -6.02
N PRO A 304 4.21 8.98 -6.17
CA PRO A 304 4.59 10.21 -6.86
C PRO A 304 5.64 11.02 -6.08
N ASN A 305 5.69 10.85 -4.77
CA ASN A 305 6.55 11.61 -3.85
C ASN A 305 7.94 11.01 -3.63
N GLY A 306 8.45 10.21 -4.57
CA GLY A 306 9.79 9.62 -4.47
C GLY A 306 9.91 8.42 -3.52
N ASN A 307 8.79 7.94 -2.95
CA ASN A 307 8.73 6.75 -2.12
C ASN A 307 8.32 5.51 -2.92
N CYS A 308 8.65 4.33 -2.40
CA CYS A 308 8.06 3.07 -2.85
C CYS A 308 7.51 2.30 -1.67
N VAL A 309 6.39 1.62 -1.91
CA VAL A 309 5.83 0.63 -1.01
C VAL A 309 6.47 -0.71 -1.31
N ILE A 310 6.95 -1.37 -0.26
CA ILE A 310 7.34 -2.77 -0.28
C ILE A 310 6.21 -3.54 0.39
N VAL A 311 5.55 -4.41 -0.37
CA VAL A 311 4.62 -5.39 0.18
C VAL A 311 5.33 -6.72 0.16
N GLY A 312 5.52 -7.32 1.34
CA GLY A 312 6.17 -8.62 1.49
C GLY A 312 5.63 -9.30 2.74
N GLY A 313 6.47 -10.06 3.43
CA GLY A 313 6.11 -10.60 4.73
C GLY A 313 6.60 -12.02 4.92
N LEU A 314 5.75 -12.83 5.51
CA LEU A 314 6.04 -14.21 5.88
C LEU A 314 4.81 -15.07 5.58
N GLY A 315 4.96 -16.11 4.75
CA GLY A 315 3.92 -17.13 4.59
C GLY A 315 4.36 -18.42 5.27
N ALA A 316 3.51 -19.10 6.04
CA ALA A 316 3.83 -20.32 6.78
C ALA A 316 2.70 -21.36 6.72
N ASP A 317 2.91 -22.58 7.20
CA ASP A 317 1.79 -23.53 7.39
C ASP A 317 0.80 -23.01 8.44
N ASN A 318 -0.50 -23.07 8.13
CA ASN A 318 -1.54 -22.63 9.05
C ASN A 318 -1.93 -23.75 10.04
N THR A 319 -0.99 -24.15 10.89
CA THR A 319 -1.18 -25.14 11.96
C THR A 319 -1.06 -24.49 13.34
N ASP A 320 -1.72 -25.03 14.36
CA ASP A 320 -1.62 -24.50 15.73
C ASP A 320 -0.16 -24.49 16.24
N GLU A 321 0.61 -25.52 15.90
CA GLU A 321 2.04 -25.64 16.24
C GLU A 321 2.89 -24.50 15.66
N HIS A 322 2.56 -23.98 14.47
CA HIS A 322 3.38 -22.97 13.79
C HIS A 322 2.88 -21.54 13.94
N ARG A 323 1.62 -21.33 14.37
CA ARG A 323 1.01 -19.99 14.46
C ARG A 323 1.80 -19.04 15.35
N GLU A 324 2.14 -19.48 16.56
CA GLU A 324 2.85 -18.65 17.53
C GLU A 324 4.24 -18.26 17.01
N THR A 325 5.05 -19.23 16.58
CA THR A 325 6.37 -18.99 16.01
C THR A 325 6.31 -18.07 14.78
N THR A 326 5.32 -18.26 13.90
CA THR A 326 5.14 -17.42 12.70
C THR A 326 4.82 -15.98 13.10
N MET A 327 3.92 -15.79 14.07
CA MET A 327 3.57 -14.45 14.57
C MET A 327 4.77 -13.79 15.24
N ASN A 328 5.52 -14.50 16.08
CA ASN A 328 6.71 -13.98 16.75
C ASN A 328 7.76 -13.49 15.74
N ILE A 329 8.05 -14.29 14.70
CA ILE A 329 8.98 -13.88 13.65
C ILE A 329 8.42 -12.72 12.82
N TRP A 330 7.11 -12.66 12.58
CA TRP A 330 6.48 -11.54 11.88
C TRP A 330 6.60 -10.22 12.66
N HIS A 331 6.33 -10.23 13.97
CA HIS A 331 6.55 -9.08 14.85
C HIS A 331 8.01 -8.64 14.86
N LYS A 332 8.95 -9.58 15.01
CA LYS A 332 10.40 -9.32 14.89
C LYS A 332 10.77 -8.70 13.54
N LYS A 333 10.16 -9.19 12.45
CA LYS A 333 10.35 -8.64 11.10
C LYS A 333 9.84 -7.21 10.99
N ILE A 334 8.67 -6.89 11.55
CA ILE A 334 8.15 -5.52 11.57
C ILE A 334 9.12 -4.60 12.32
N ARG A 335 9.59 -5.00 13.51
CA ARG A 335 10.56 -4.20 14.29
C ARG A 335 11.86 -3.97 13.52
N HIS A 336 12.39 -4.99 12.85
CA HIS A 336 13.53 -4.85 11.95
C HIS A 336 13.26 -3.87 10.81
N GLN A 337 12.08 -3.94 10.19
CA GLN A 337 11.66 -3.03 9.12
C GLN A 337 11.60 -1.58 9.59
N VAL A 338 11.07 -1.34 10.78
CA VAL A 338 11.05 -0.03 11.42
C VAL A 338 12.47 0.48 11.65
N ARG A 339 13.35 -0.33 12.25
CA ARG A 339 14.74 0.05 12.57
C ARG A 339 15.59 0.37 11.34
N TYR A 340 15.30 -0.22 10.19
CA TYR A 340 16.01 0.15 8.96
C TYR A 340 15.47 1.40 8.25
N GLY A 341 14.40 2.02 8.76
CA GLY A 341 13.77 3.21 8.19
C GLY A 341 12.50 2.94 7.39
N GLY A 342 11.88 1.77 7.54
CA GLY A 342 10.60 1.45 6.92
C GLY A 342 9.43 2.17 7.62
N ALA A 343 8.72 3.01 6.86
CA ALA A 343 7.53 3.71 7.34
C ALA A 343 6.27 2.88 7.08
N HIS A 344 5.82 2.17 8.11
CA HIS A 344 4.63 1.32 8.05
C HIS A 344 3.32 2.12 7.92
N TYR A 345 2.29 1.45 7.40
CA TYR A 345 0.90 1.89 7.30
C TYR A 345 0.01 0.64 7.40
N TRP A 346 -1.32 0.79 7.50
CA TRP A 346 -2.22 -0.32 7.92
C TRP A 346 -1.88 -0.92 9.28
N LEU A 347 -1.66 -0.05 10.26
CA LEU A 347 -0.99 -0.48 11.48
C LEU A 347 -1.83 -1.47 12.30
N GLY A 348 -3.15 -1.34 12.26
CA GLY A 348 -4.02 -2.12 13.14
C GLY A 348 -3.56 -2.00 14.60
N GLU A 349 -3.77 -3.07 15.36
CA GLU A 349 -3.19 -3.20 16.70
C GLU A 349 -1.74 -3.68 16.62
N SER A 350 -1.52 -4.82 15.99
CA SER A 350 -0.24 -5.54 15.98
C SER A 350 0.94 -4.74 15.42
N ILE A 351 0.81 -4.11 14.25
CA ILE A 351 1.93 -3.36 13.66
C ILE A 351 2.13 -2.04 14.43
N SER A 352 1.06 -1.42 14.94
CA SER A 352 1.18 -0.18 15.73
C SER A 352 1.97 -0.39 17.02
N GLN A 353 1.74 -1.52 17.71
CA GLN A 353 2.49 -1.95 18.88
C GLN A 353 3.95 -2.26 18.50
N SER A 354 4.18 -3.03 17.45
CA SER A 354 5.55 -3.33 17.01
C SER A 354 6.37 -2.11 16.57
N ILE A 355 5.75 -1.03 16.09
CA ILE A 355 6.49 0.22 15.86
C ILE A 355 6.99 0.82 17.18
N VAL A 356 6.15 0.80 18.22
CA VAL A 356 6.50 1.28 19.56
C VAL A 356 7.57 0.37 20.18
N GLU A 357 7.35 -0.95 20.16
CA GLU A 357 8.32 -1.95 20.63
C GLU A 357 9.70 -1.79 19.96
N ALA A 358 9.74 -1.35 18.70
CA ALA A 358 10.99 -1.11 17.98
C ALA A 358 11.78 0.12 18.45
N GLY A 359 11.20 0.94 19.33
CA GLY A 359 11.78 2.21 19.78
C GLY A 359 11.72 3.32 18.71
N ALA A 360 10.70 3.30 17.84
CA ALA A 360 10.64 4.21 16.68
C ALA A 360 10.39 5.68 17.04
N TYR A 361 9.78 5.94 18.19
CA TYR A 361 9.34 7.26 18.58
C TYR A 361 10.21 7.80 19.71
N THR A 362 10.59 9.08 19.60
CA THR A 362 11.26 9.77 20.71
C THR A 362 10.28 9.96 21.88
N PRO A 363 10.77 10.07 23.13
CA PRO A 363 9.92 10.36 24.28
C PRO A 363 9.06 11.61 24.10
N GLU A 364 9.61 12.66 23.48
CA GLU A 364 8.88 13.91 23.22
C GLU A 364 7.73 13.71 22.24
N PHE A 365 7.95 12.90 21.19
CA PHE A 365 6.89 12.58 20.23
C PHE A 365 5.79 11.76 20.89
N MET A 366 6.14 10.76 21.70
CA MET A 366 5.15 9.93 22.40
C MET A 366 4.33 10.75 23.39
N GLN A 367 4.95 11.66 24.14
CA GLN A 367 4.23 12.57 25.03
C GLN A 367 3.29 13.48 24.24
N PHE A 368 3.76 14.10 23.16
CA PHE A 368 2.93 14.94 22.31
C PHE A 368 1.74 14.16 21.71
N PHE A 369 1.95 12.92 21.29
CA PHE A 369 0.89 12.06 20.77
C PHE A 369 -0.16 11.77 21.86
N LYS A 370 0.26 11.46 23.09
CA LYS A 370 -0.66 11.28 24.24
C LYS A 370 -1.46 12.55 24.55
N ASP A 371 -0.82 13.72 24.50
CA ASP A 371 -1.47 15.01 24.74
C ASP A 371 -2.57 15.27 23.69
N MET A 372 -2.25 15.03 22.41
CA MET A 372 -3.20 15.14 21.31
C MET A 372 -4.35 14.14 21.43
N LYS A 373 -4.05 12.89 21.80
CA LYS A 373 -5.06 11.85 22.05
C LYS A 373 -5.98 12.27 23.19
N LYS A 374 -5.46 12.74 24.32
CA LYS A 374 -6.24 13.20 25.47
C LYS A 374 -7.15 14.38 25.11
N ALA A 375 -6.69 15.28 24.23
CA ALA A 375 -7.49 16.42 23.79
C ALA A 375 -8.76 16.02 23.02
N VAL A 376 -8.70 14.93 22.23
CA VAL A 376 -9.85 14.45 21.43
C VAL A 376 -10.59 13.28 22.06
N ASP A 377 -9.91 12.50 22.91
CA ASP A 377 -10.36 11.28 23.58
C ASP A 377 -9.85 11.25 25.03
N PRO A 378 -10.43 12.04 25.94
CA PRO A 378 -9.92 12.21 27.30
C PRO A 378 -9.92 10.91 28.12
N ASN A 379 -10.76 9.94 27.75
CA ASN A 379 -10.90 8.66 28.42
C ASN A 379 -10.24 7.50 27.66
N PHE A 380 -9.51 7.78 26.58
CA PHE A 380 -8.79 6.78 25.77
C PHE A 380 -9.69 5.63 25.30
N LEU A 381 -10.94 5.94 24.92
CA LEU A 381 -11.96 4.96 24.55
C LEU A 381 -11.68 4.27 23.21
N LEU A 382 -11.19 5.03 22.23
CA LEU A 382 -11.03 4.52 20.86
C LEU A 382 -9.71 3.78 20.68
N SER A 383 -9.82 2.51 20.29
CA SER A 383 -8.71 1.62 19.95
C SER A 383 -7.62 1.54 21.05
N PRO A 384 -7.99 1.19 22.30
CA PRO A 384 -7.12 1.36 23.48
C PRO A 384 -5.80 0.58 23.42
N ASN A 385 -5.71 -0.48 22.62
CA ASN A 385 -4.50 -1.29 22.54
C ASN A 385 -3.47 -0.77 21.52
N LYS A 386 -3.87 0.12 20.60
CA LYS A 386 -2.96 0.57 19.54
C LYS A 386 -1.83 1.39 20.13
N PHE A 387 -0.62 1.20 19.62
CA PHE A 387 0.60 1.89 20.07
C PHE A 387 0.93 1.73 21.57
N HIS A 388 0.44 0.68 22.24
CA HIS A 388 0.51 0.55 23.71
C HIS A 388 -0.03 1.77 24.47
N MET A 389 -1.03 2.44 23.89
CA MET A 389 -1.59 3.68 24.42
C MET A 389 -2.88 3.40 25.20
N TYR A 390 -2.76 2.57 26.26
CA TYR A 390 -3.92 2.11 27.06
C TYR A 390 -4.55 3.23 27.90
N SER A 391 -3.74 4.20 28.33
CA SER A 391 -4.18 5.39 29.07
C SER A 391 -3.17 6.52 28.89
N TYR A 392 -3.48 7.70 29.40
CA TYR A 392 -2.56 8.85 29.37
C TYR A 392 -1.26 8.57 30.13
N ASP A 393 -1.39 8.00 31.34
CA ASP A 393 -0.28 7.77 32.25
C ASP A 393 0.46 6.43 31.99
N HIS A 394 -0.02 5.61 31.05
CA HIS A 394 0.59 4.31 30.74
C HIS A 394 2.05 4.45 30.29
N ASP A 395 2.98 3.75 30.91
CA ASP A 395 4.38 3.74 30.50
C ASP A 395 4.56 2.82 29.29
N TYR A 396 4.76 3.40 28.10
CA TYR A 396 4.96 2.61 26.89
C TYR A 396 6.35 1.96 26.83
N THR A 397 7.31 2.41 27.66
CA THR A 397 8.71 1.96 27.58
C THR A 397 8.89 0.53 28.10
N GLU A 398 7.93 0.02 28.89
CA GLU A 398 7.90 -1.38 29.34
C GLU A 398 7.75 -2.38 28.17
N HIS A 399 7.30 -1.91 27.00
CA HIS A 399 7.09 -2.72 25.79
C HIS A 399 8.26 -2.67 24.81
N LEU A 400 9.34 -1.93 25.09
CA LEU A 400 10.50 -1.86 24.21
C LEU A 400 11.20 -3.23 24.14
N VAL A 401 11.57 -3.64 22.92
CA VAL A 401 12.21 -4.94 22.68
C VAL A 401 13.59 -4.72 22.06
N ASP A 402 14.63 -5.35 22.58
CA ASP A 402 15.95 -5.43 21.94
C ASP A 402 16.07 -6.79 21.21
N ASP A 403 15.98 -6.82 19.88
CA ASP A 403 16.07 -8.05 19.06
C ASP A 403 17.42 -8.27 18.36
#